data_AF-A0A7Y4WIY2-F1
#
_entry.id   AF-A0A7Y4WIY2-F1
#
_cell.length_a   1.000
_cell.length_b   1.000
_cell.length_c   1.000
_cell.angle_alpha   90.00
_cell.angle_beta   90.00
_cell.angle_gamma   90.00
#
_symmetry.space_group_name_H-M   'P 1'
#
loop_
_entity.id
_entity.type
_entity.pdbx_description
1 polymer ?
#
loop_
_entity_poly.entity_id
_entity_poly.type
_entity_poly.pdbx_seq_one_letter_code
_entity_poly.pdbx_strand_id
1 'polypeptide(L)'
;MRPKHLLPLPLALASLLASAGCGSEPGAAPPDGQGLVILPYDGPLARGVATRDQRPYFHDFGRVPDGDTVTRVFRLRNDDPRDVSITRVDPGCGCTVAALRAVRADGRIEKGLPIVSKAEKLVTIAPGEHAELEVRVATRDLSTKNADKLITLRVLTDSPNGYFLTFEVHVLAEQPFAVVPGRLMLGPIPENGGGEGKVEIVRAGGFQFRPTQLLELPAGVSAELSSEMRSLVEVWVLRARLEPPLARGPFEATL
;
A
#
# COMPACT_ATOMS: atom_id res chain seq x y z
N MET A 1 -7.68 -51.36 56.38
CA MET A 1 -9.15 -51.58 56.36
C MET A 1 -9.83 -50.37 56.98
N ARG A 2 -11.00 -49.99 56.45
CA ARG A 2 -11.96 -48.91 56.82
C ARG A 2 -11.97 -48.48 58.32
N PRO A 3 -12.59 -47.34 58.74
CA PRO A 3 -13.24 -46.22 58.02
C PRO A 3 -12.99 -44.80 58.61
N LYS A 4 -13.54 -43.81 57.88
CA LYS A 4 -14.16 -42.52 58.28
C LYS A 4 -14.23 -42.16 59.77
N HIS A 5 -13.86 -40.91 60.11
CA HIS A 5 -14.63 -40.07 61.04
C HIS A 5 -14.62 -38.59 60.61
N LEU A 6 -15.80 -38.11 60.23
CA LEU A 6 -16.20 -36.71 60.26
C LEU A 6 -16.46 -36.31 61.72
N LEU A 7 -16.01 -35.12 62.13
CA LEU A 7 -16.66 -34.37 63.20
C LEU A 7 -16.59 -32.85 62.93
N PRO A 8 -17.67 -32.08 63.21
CA PRO A 8 -17.79 -30.65 62.93
C PRO A 8 -17.49 -29.78 64.19
N LEU A 9 -17.79 -28.47 64.08
CA LEU A 9 -17.92 -27.38 65.08
C LEU A 9 -16.71 -26.43 65.25
N PRO A 10 -16.90 -25.15 65.67
CA PRO A 10 -17.97 -24.16 65.44
C PRO A 10 -17.47 -22.81 64.88
N LEU A 11 -18.44 -21.96 64.51
CA LEU A 11 -18.33 -20.50 64.36
C LEU A 11 -17.56 -19.83 65.50
N ALA A 12 -16.65 -18.90 65.15
CA ALA A 12 -16.32 -17.76 65.99
C ALA A 12 -16.16 -16.49 65.14
N LEU A 13 -16.82 -15.46 65.63
CA LEU A 13 -17.06 -14.13 65.10
C LEU A 13 -15.79 -13.27 65.22
N ALA A 14 -15.41 -12.55 64.16
CA ALA A 14 -14.55 -11.37 64.30
C ALA A 14 -14.80 -10.39 63.16
N SER A 15 -15.70 -9.45 63.43
CA SER A 15 -15.90 -8.22 62.69
C SER A 15 -14.61 -7.39 62.72
N LEU A 16 -13.96 -7.19 61.58
CA LEU A 16 -13.03 -6.07 61.39
C LEU A 16 -13.57 -5.15 60.30
N LEU A 17 -14.04 -3.99 60.77
CA LEU A 17 -14.23 -2.77 60.02
C LEU A 17 -12.90 -2.40 59.33
N ALA A 18 -12.82 -2.58 58.02
CA ALA A 18 -11.87 -1.84 57.19
C ALA A 18 -12.65 -0.77 56.45
N SER A 19 -12.46 0.45 56.93
CA SER A 19 -12.97 1.70 56.41
C SER A 19 -12.85 1.80 54.90
N ALA A 20 -13.95 2.22 54.28
CA ALA A 20 -14.01 2.77 52.94
C ALA A 20 -13.02 3.94 52.81
N GLY A 21 -11.82 3.64 52.34
CA GLY A 21 -10.98 4.63 51.67
C GLY A 21 -11.49 4.76 50.25
N CYS A 22 -12.49 5.63 50.02
CA CYS A 22 -12.66 6.25 48.72
C CYS A 22 -11.42 7.10 48.46
N GLY A 23 -10.32 6.45 48.05
CA GLY A 23 -9.28 7.14 47.31
C GLY A 23 -9.95 7.60 46.04
N SER A 24 -10.27 8.88 45.96
CA SER A 24 -10.44 9.53 44.67
C SER A 24 -9.14 9.27 43.91
N GLU A 25 -9.16 8.30 42.99
CA GLU A 25 -8.19 8.27 41.91
C GLU A 25 -8.10 9.71 41.38
N PRO A 26 -6.91 10.29 41.26
CA PRO A 26 -6.77 11.57 40.59
C PRO A 26 -7.33 11.35 39.20
N GLY A 27 -8.56 11.82 38.98
CA GLY A 27 -9.24 11.73 37.71
C GLY A 27 -8.27 12.27 36.69
N ALA A 28 -7.82 11.39 35.78
CA ALA A 28 -6.97 11.79 34.68
C ALA A 28 -7.63 13.03 34.07
N ALA A 29 -6.90 14.15 34.11
CA ALA A 29 -7.37 15.36 33.49
C ALA A 29 -7.84 15.00 32.08
N PRO A 30 -9.02 15.48 31.64
CA PRO A 30 -9.47 15.24 30.28
C PRO A 30 -8.32 15.63 29.37
N PRO A 31 -7.98 14.80 28.37
CA PRO A 31 -6.83 15.08 27.56
C PRO A 31 -7.04 16.41 26.84
N ASP A 32 -6.24 17.40 27.23
CA ASP A 32 -6.03 18.57 26.40
C ASP A 32 -5.33 18.04 25.14
N GLY A 33 -6.06 17.92 24.02
CA GLY A 33 -5.51 17.52 22.71
C GLY A 33 -6.22 16.35 22.01
N GLN A 34 -6.00 16.24 20.68
CA GLN A 34 -6.60 15.22 19.80
C GLN A 34 -5.57 14.29 19.15
N GLY A 35 -4.31 14.33 19.59
CA GLY A 35 -3.20 13.64 18.96
C GLY A 35 -2.83 14.26 17.62
N LEU A 36 -2.44 13.42 16.66
CA LEU A 36 -2.23 13.87 15.28
C LEU A 36 -3.57 14.00 14.55
N VAL A 37 -3.88 15.20 14.05
CA VAL A 37 -5.11 15.47 13.30
C VAL A 37 -4.81 15.60 11.82
N ILE A 38 -5.60 14.94 10.98
CA ILE A 38 -5.45 14.98 9.52
C ILE A 38 -6.05 16.27 8.96
N LEU A 39 -5.24 17.02 8.24
CA LEU A 39 -5.64 18.28 7.65
C LEU A 39 -6.34 18.07 6.29
N PRO A 40 -7.36 18.88 5.96
CA PRO A 40 -8.00 18.86 4.65
C PRO A 40 -6.99 19.12 3.51
N TYR A 41 -7.33 18.61 2.32
CA TYR A 41 -6.58 18.84 1.10
C TYR A 41 -7.42 19.61 0.08
N ASP A 42 -6.81 20.66 -0.48
CA ASP A 42 -7.47 21.57 -1.41
C ASP A 42 -6.98 21.48 -2.86
N GLY A 43 -5.98 20.63 -3.16
CA GLY A 43 -5.42 20.50 -4.50
C GLY A 43 -6.35 19.86 -5.56
N PRO A 44 -5.91 19.76 -6.82
CA PRO A 44 -6.77 19.44 -7.96
C PRO A 44 -7.44 18.06 -7.85
N LEU A 45 -8.63 17.92 -8.45
CA LEU A 45 -9.29 16.62 -8.62
C LEU A 45 -8.53 15.76 -9.63
N ALA A 46 -8.44 14.46 -9.33
CA ALA A 46 -7.78 13.50 -10.21
C ALA A 46 -8.64 13.17 -11.44
N ARG A 47 -8.02 12.53 -12.44
CA ARG A 47 -8.70 12.16 -13.69
C ARG A 47 -9.85 11.20 -13.40
N GLY A 48 -11.04 11.54 -13.91
CA GLY A 48 -12.23 10.70 -13.78
C GLY A 48 -12.93 10.83 -12.43
N VAL A 49 -12.48 11.73 -11.55
CA VAL A 49 -13.14 12.03 -10.27
C VAL A 49 -14.02 13.26 -10.45
N ALA A 50 -15.34 13.09 -10.30
CA ALA A 50 -16.31 14.17 -10.54
C ALA A 50 -16.47 15.10 -9.34
N THR A 51 -16.38 14.56 -8.12
CA THR A 51 -16.62 15.30 -6.88
C THR A 51 -15.52 15.00 -5.87
N ARG A 52 -15.20 15.99 -5.04
CA ARG A 52 -14.26 15.79 -3.93
C ARG A 52 -14.95 15.04 -2.80
N ASP A 53 -14.28 14.02 -2.28
CA ASP A 53 -14.65 13.41 -1.00
C ASP A 53 -14.24 14.34 0.16
N GLN A 54 -15.16 14.60 1.08
CA GLN A 54 -14.93 15.50 2.21
C GLN A 54 -14.08 14.85 3.32
N ARG A 55 -13.85 13.54 3.28
CA ARG A 55 -13.06 12.80 4.26
C ARG A 55 -11.57 13.18 4.09
N PRO A 56 -10.93 13.86 5.06
CA PRO A 56 -9.53 14.32 4.93
C PRO A 56 -8.52 13.16 4.90
N TYR A 57 -8.93 11.98 5.38
CA TYR A 57 -8.14 10.75 5.39
C TYR A 57 -8.24 9.94 4.08
N PHE A 58 -9.07 10.37 3.13
CA PHE A 58 -9.28 9.67 1.87
C PHE A 58 -8.70 10.46 0.69
N HIS A 59 -8.16 9.75 -0.29
CA HIS A 59 -7.79 10.33 -1.58
C HIS A 59 -8.11 9.40 -2.73
N ASP A 60 -8.76 9.93 -3.77
CA ASP A 60 -9.02 9.21 -5.01
C ASP A 60 -8.03 9.65 -6.10
N PHE A 61 -7.17 8.72 -6.53
CA PHE A 61 -6.28 8.92 -7.68
C PHE A 61 -7.01 8.78 -9.02
N GLY A 62 -8.25 8.29 -8.99
CA GLY A 62 -9.09 8.08 -10.15
C GLY A 62 -8.55 6.98 -11.06
N ARG A 63 -8.69 7.22 -12.35
CA ARG A 63 -8.23 6.33 -13.42
C ARG A 63 -6.78 6.62 -13.77
N VAL A 64 -5.92 5.63 -13.62
CA VAL A 64 -4.48 5.75 -13.79
C VAL A 64 -3.99 4.69 -14.77
N PRO A 65 -3.20 5.01 -15.80
CA PRO A 65 -2.56 4.01 -16.65
C PRO A 65 -1.78 2.97 -15.84
N ASP A 66 -1.87 1.70 -16.23
CA ASP A 66 -0.99 0.66 -15.67
C ASP A 66 0.48 0.95 -15.98
N GLY A 67 1.35 0.76 -14.98
CA GLY A 67 2.78 1.10 -15.05
C GLY A 67 3.16 2.43 -14.40
N ASP A 68 2.22 3.37 -14.27
CA ASP A 68 2.45 4.66 -13.60
C ASP A 68 2.64 4.53 -12.08
N THR A 69 3.21 5.57 -11.48
CA THR A 69 3.27 5.73 -10.02
C THR A 69 2.60 7.03 -9.62
N VAL A 70 1.54 6.94 -8.81
CA VAL A 70 0.81 8.10 -8.29
C VAL A 70 1.21 8.38 -6.85
N THR A 71 1.19 9.65 -6.47
CA THR A 71 1.69 10.12 -5.16
C THR A 71 0.70 11.07 -4.52
N ARG A 72 0.47 10.91 -3.21
CA ARG A 72 -0.34 11.82 -2.38
C ARG A 72 0.41 12.13 -1.09
N VAL A 73 0.34 13.38 -0.62
CA VAL A 73 0.93 13.81 0.66
C VAL A 73 -0.16 14.22 1.65
N PHE A 74 -0.45 13.39 2.62
CA PHE A 74 -1.34 13.75 3.73
C PHE A 74 -0.59 14.64 4.73
N ARG A 75 -1.24 15.72 5.17
CA ARG A 75 -0.71 16.62 6.19
C ARG A 75 -1.38 16.34 7.52
N LEU A 76 -0.58 16.27 8.56
CA LEU A 76 -0.98 16.01 9.93
C LEU A 76 -0.52 17.17 10.78
N ARG A 77 -1.31 17.59 11.77
CA ARG A 77 -0.89 18.54 12.81
C ARG A 77 -0.89 17.84 14.14
N ASN A 78 0.14 18.06 14.97
CA ASN A 78 0.09 17.65 16.36
C ASN A 78 -0.78 18.63 17.17
N ASP A 79 -1.91 18.14 17.66
CA ASP A 79 -2.86 18.88 18.49
C ASP A 79 -2.73 18.54 19.98
N ASP A 80 -1.81 17.66 20.35
CA ASP A 80 -1.46 17.43 21.74
C ASP A 80 -0.54 18.54 22.28
N PRO A 81 -0.61 18.86 23.58
CA PRO A 81 0.28 19.80 24.26
C PRO A 81 1.68 19.21 24.50
N ARG A 82 1.92 17.99 24.03
CA ARG A 82 3.19 17.25 24.13
C ARG A 82 3.63 16.76 22.76
N ASP A 83 4.90 16.41 22.67
CA ASP A 83 5.45 15.75 21.50
C ASP A 83 4.69 14.44 21.21
N VAL A 84 4.37 14.24 19.93
CA VAL A 84 3.77 12.98 19.44
C VAL A 84 4.72 12.37 18.42
N SER A 85 4.99 11.09 18.57
CA SER A 85 5.84 10.32 17.68
C SER A 85 5.00 9.35 16.85
N ILE A 86 5.28 9.30 15.55
CA ILE A 86 4.81 8.20 14.71
C ILE A 86 5.76 7.03 14.96
N THR A 87 5.21 5.90 15.43
CA THR A 87 5.99 4.71 15.81
C THR A 87 5.95 3.64 14.72
N ARG A 88 4.91 3.63 13.88
CA ARG A 88 4.76 2.66 12.79
C ARG A 88 3.85 3.18 11.68
N VAL A 89 4.11 2.72 10.46
CA VAL A 89 3.21 2.89 9.32
C VAL A 89 3.02 1.51 8.67
N ASP A 90 1.79 1.04 8.62
CA ASP A 90 1.40 -0.27 8.07
C ASP A 90 0.58 -0.05 6.78
N PRO A 91 1.19 -0.14 5.58
CA PRO A 91 0.44 -0.19 4.33
C PRO A 91 -0.28 -1.53 4.17
N GLY A 92 -1.57 -1.50 3.80
CA GLY A 92 -2.38 -2.71 3.59
C GLY A 92 -2.10 -3.45 2.27
N CYS A 93 -1.28 -2.88 1.38
CA CYS A 93 -0.89 -3.45 0.09
C CYS A 93 0.62 -3.32 -0.12
N GLY A 94 1.28 -4.37 -0.62
CA GLY A 94 2.70 -4.32 -1.02
C GLY A 94 2.99 -3.38 -2.20
N CYS A 95 1.95 -2.97 -2.93
CA CYS A 95 2.00 -1.98 -4.01
C CYS A 95 2.18 -0.53 -3.52
N THR A 96 2.15 -0.31 -2.20
CA THR A 96 2.17 1.01 -1.59
C THR A 96 3.44 1.23 -0.78
N VAL A 97 4.10 2.34 -1.06
CA VAL A 97 5.25 2.84 -0.31
C VAL A 97 4.85 4.10 0.44
N ALA A 98 5.28 4.24 1.68
CA ALA A 98 5.08 5.47 2.44
C ALA A 98 6.39 6.07 2.98
N ALA A 99 6.43 7.39 3.07
CA ALA A 99 7.55 8.15 3.64
C ALA A 99 7.04 9.26 4.55
N LEU A 100 7.80 9.55 5.60
CA LEU A 100 7.45 10.53 6.64
C LEU A 100 8.40 11.71 6.61
N ARG A 101 7.86 12.91 6.87
CA ARG A 101 8.63 14.13 7.14
C ARG A 101 7.96 14.91 8.26
N ALA A 102 8.74 15.58 9.10
CA ALA A 102 8.24 16.62 9.99
C ALA A 102 8.48 17.99 9.33
N VAL A 103 7.48 18.86 9.38
CA VAL A 103 7.59 20.27 9.00
C VAL A 103 7.57 21.06 10.30
N ARG A 104 8.74 21.60 10.62
CA ARG A 104 9.02 22.32 11.86
C ARG A 104 8.38 23.70 11.84
N ALA A 105 8.22 24.32 13.00
CA ALA A 105 7.62 25.66 13.12
C ALA A 105 8.36 26.75 12.32
N ASP A 106 9.67 26.59 12.13
CA ASP A 106 10.53 27.48 11.31
C ASP A 106 10.45 27.19 9.79
N GLY A 107 9.61 26.23 9.38
CA GLY A 107 9.46 25.79 7.99
C GLY A 107 10.50 24.77 7.53
N ARG A 108 11.47 24.38 8.38
CA ARG A 108 12.45 23.34 8.06
C ARG A 108 11.74 21.99 7.90
N ILE A 109 12.14 21.25 6.86
CA ILE A 109 11.68 19.89 6.61
C ILE A 109 12.72 18.92 7.16
N GLU A 110 12.28 18.03 8.04
CA GLU A 110 13.10 16.97 8.61
C GLU A 110 12.57 15.61 8.14
N LYS A 111 13.45 14.82 7.51
CA LYS A 111 13.07 13.50 7.00
C LYS A 111 12.95 12.51 8.16
N GLY A 112 11.81 11.81 8.24
CA GLY A 112 11.63 10.69 9.16
C GLY A 112 12.46 9.47 8.75
N LEU A 113 12.64 8.55 9.69
CA LEU A 113 13.27 7.27 9.42
C LEU A 113 12.41 6.42 8.46
N PRO A 114 13.01 5.51 7.67
CA PRO A 114 12.26 4.61 6.80
C PRO A 114 11.21 3.81 7.58
N ILE A 115 10.02 3.64 7.01
CA ILE A 115 8.92 2.89 7.65
C ILE A 115 9.25 1.41 7.90
N VAL A 116 10.23 0.88 7.16
CA VAL A 116 10.75 -0.49 7.33
C VAL A 116 11.83 -0.61 8.40
N SER A 117 12.23 0.50 9.03
CA SER A 117 13.24 0.50 10.09
C SER A 117 12.70 -0.12 11.38
N LYS A 118 13.60 -0.60 12.24
CA LYS A 118 13.27 -1.13 13.57
C LYS A 118 13.26 -0.06 14.66
N ALA A 119 13.29 1.22 14.29
CA ALA A 119 13.30 2.30 15.25
C ALA A 119 11.97 2.36 16.01
N GLU A 120 12.02 2.67 17.30
CA GLU A 120 10.83 2.83 18.14
C GLU A 120 9.99 4.03 17.71
N LYS A 121 10.66 5.08 17.26
CA LYS A 121 10.07 6.34 16.78
C LYS A 121 10.61 6.64 15.39
N LEU A 122 9.72 6.73 14.41
CA LEU A 122 10.09 7.04 13.02
C LEU A 122 10.25 8.53 12.80
N VAL A 123 9.43 9.35 13.46
CA VAL A 123 9.52 10.81 13.50
C VAL A 123 8.76 11.33 14.72
N THR A 124 9.24 12.41 15.33
CA THR A 124 8.59 13.09 16.45
C THR A 124 8.21 14.52 16.05
N ILE A 125 6.99 14.91 16.39
CA ILE A 125 6.33 16.15 16.00
C ILE A 125 6.01 16.94 17.28
N ALA A 126 6.55 18.14 17.43
CA ALA A 126 6.26 18.98 18.59
C ALA A 126 4.82 19.56 18.51
N PRO A 127 4.25 20.06 19.62
CA PRO A 127 2.93 20.67 19.62
C PRO A 127 2.78 21.76 18.54
N GLY A 128 1.70 21.68 17.76
CA GLY A 128 1.41 22.62 16.67
C GLY A 128 2.25 22.44 15.39
N GLU A 129 3.32 21.63 15.42
CA GLU A 129 4.07 21.27 14.22
C GLU A 129 3.31 20.28 13.35
N HIS A 130 3.82 20.07 12.13
CA HIS A 130 3.17 19.21 11.15
C HIS A 130 4.01 17.99 10.80
N ALA A 131 3.34 16.92 10.39
CA ALA A 131 3.95 15.83 9.65
C ALA A 131 3.35 15.73 8.25
N GLU A 132 4.18 15.30 7.30
CA GLU A 132 3.79 14.92 5.96
C GLU A 132 3.96 13.40 5.79
N LEU A 133 2.88 12.72 5.44
CA LEU A 133 2.84 11.32 5.05
C LEU A 133 2.70 11.26 3.52
N GLU A 134 3.81 11.02 2.83
CA GLU A 134 3.85 10.77 1.40
C GLU A 134 3.50 9.31 1.14
N VAL A 135 2.43 9.06 0.38
CA VAL A 135 1.93 7.75 -0.04
C VAL A 135 2.11 7.63 -1.54
N ARG A 136 2.80 6.59 -1.98
CA ARG A 136 3.07 6.28 -3.38
C ARG A 136 2.46 4.93 -3.72
N VAL A 137 1.72 4.86 -4.81
CA VAL A 137 1.14 3.61 -5.32
C VAL A 137 1.70 3.34 -6.70
N ALA A 138 2.43 2.23 -6.85
CA ALA A 138 2.90 1.76 -8.14
C ALA A 138 1.80 0.90 -8.77
N THR A 139 1.16 1.39 -9.84
CA THR A 139 0.02 0.67 -10.44
C THR A 139 0.45 -0.66 -11.04
N ARG A 140 1.69 -0.77 -11.52
CA ARG A 140 2.30 -2.03 -12.02
C ARG A 140 2.16 -3.18 -11.01
N ASP A 141 2.29 -2.89 -9.72
CA ASP A 141 2.34 -3.90 -8.65
C ASP A 141 0.95 -4.28 -8.11
N LEU A 142 -0.11 -3.67 -8.67
CA LEU A 142 -1.48 -4.08 -8.36
C LEU A 142 -1.77 -5.47 -8.93
N SER A 143 -2.23 -6.36 -8.05
CA SER A 143 -2.54 -7.76 -8.38
C SER A 143 -3.68 -7.92 -9.39
N THR A 144 -4.59 -6.95 -9.45
CA THR A 144 -5.77 -6.95 -10.31
C THR A 144 -5.87 -5.60 -11.02
N LYS A 145 -5.95 -5.62 -12.35
CA LYS A 145 -6.10 -4.41 -13.18
C LYS A 145 -7.56 -4.21 -13.59
N ASN A 146 -7.89 -3.01 -14.03
CA ASN A 146 -9.23 -2.61 -14.50
C ASN A 146 -10.34 -2.80 -13.46
N ALA A 147 -9.99 -2.73 -12.18
CA ALA A 147 -10.92 -2.80 -11.06
C ALA A 147 -10.56 -1.75 -10.03
N ASP A 148 -11.56 -1.20 -9.36
CA ASP A 148 -11.40 -0.28 -8.25
C ASP A 148 -10.60 -0.94 -7.12
N LYS A 149 -9.55 -0.26 -6.67
CA LYS A 149 -8.72 -0.70 -5.55
C LYS A 149 -8.75 0.34 -4.45
N LEU A 150 -9.30 -0.05 -3.31
CA LEU A 150 -9.12 0.67 -2.05
C LEU A 150 -7.89 0.12 -1.31
N ILE A 151 -6.98 0.99 -0.93
CA ILE A 151 -5.80 0.66 -0.14
C ILE A 151 -5.86 1.44 1.16
N THR A 152 -5.76 0.72 2.27
CA THR A 152 -5.71 1.31 3.61
C THR A 152 -4.27 1.44 4.09
N LEU A 153 -3.97 2.50 4.83
CA LEU A 153 -2.71 2.64 5.57
C LEU A 153 -3.04 2.97 7.01
N ARG A 154 -2.41 2.27 7.95
CA ARG A 154 -2.56 2.55 9.38
C ARG A 154 -1.28 3.15 9.93
N VAL A 155 -1.38 4.32 10.54
CA VAL A 155 -0.27 5.01 11.20
C VAL A 155 -0.47 4.89 12.70
N LEU A 156 0.51 4.37 13.43
CA LEU A 156 0.46 4.27 14.88
C LEU A 156 1.28 5.40 15.50
N THR A 157 0.78 5.94 16.60
CA THR A 157 1.43 7.01 17.36
C THR A 157 1.58 6.63 18.84
N ASP A 158 2.38 7.39 19.58
CA ASP A 158 2.47 7.31 21.04
C ASP A 158 1.53 8.30 21.75
N SER A 159 0.67 9.04 21.04
CA SER A 159 -0.32 9.94 21.64
C SER A 159 -1.35 9.15 22.45
N PRO A 160 -1.74 9.60 23.66
CA PRO A 160 -2.78 8.94 24.44
C PRO A 160 -4.18 9.25 23.89
N ASN A 161 -4.28 10.24 22.99
CA ASN A 161 -5.49 10.86 22.48
C ASN A 161 -5.80 10.38 21.05
N GLY A 162 -4.80 9.77 20.39
CA GLY A 162 -4.89 9.30 19.02
C GLY A 162 -3.85 8.23 18.72
N TYR A 163 -4.03 7.03 19.28
CA TYR A 163 -3.08 5.92 19.12
C TYR A 163 -2.86 5.47 17.67
N PHE A 164 -3.86 5.65 16.82
CA PHE A 164 -3.73 5.33 15.41
C PHE A 164 -4.60 6.23 14.53
N LEU A 165 -4.15 6.37 13.29
CA LEU A 165 -4.85 7.02 12.19
C LEU A 165 -4.98 6.03 11.03
N THR A 166 -6.12 6.06 10.36
CA THR A 166 -6.34 5.27 9.15
C THR A 166 -6.48 6.20 7.96
N PHE A 167 -5.73 5.92 6.92
CA PHE A 167 -5.79 6.60 5.63
C PHE A 167 -6.31 5.63 4.58
N GLU A 168 -6.98 6.17 3.58
CA GLU A 168 -7.52 5.44 2.47
C GLU A 168 -7.08 6.10 1.17
N VAL A 169 -6.58 5.31 0.24
CA VAL A 169 -6.37 5.76 -1.14
C VAL A 169 -7.10 4.83 -2.09
N HIS A 170 -7.79 5.42 -3.06
CA HIS A 170 -8.48 4.73 -4.12
C HIS A 170 -7.75 4.90 -5.45
N VAL A 171 -7.67 3.84 -6.26
CA VAL A 171 -7.11 3.88 -7.61
C VAL A 171 -7.75 2.81 -8.49
N LEU A 172 -7.98 3.13 -9.75
CA LEU A 172 -8.31 2.18 -10.81
C LEU A 172 -7.19 2.18 -11.85
N ALA A 173 -6.42 1.09 -11.91
CA ALA A 173 -5.35 0.94 -12.89
C ALA A 173 -5.89 0.44 -14.23
N GLU A 174 -5.76 1.24 -15.28
CA GLU A 174 -6.25 0.97 -16.63
C GLU A 174 -5.20 0.21 -17.43
N GLN A 175 -5.49 -1.06 -17.70
CA GLN A 175 -4.66 -1.93 -18.52
C GLN A 175 -5.48 -2.36 -19.76
N PRO A 176 -5.18 -1.83 -20.95
CA PRO A 176 -5.98 -2.09 -22.15
C PRO A 176 -5.83 -3.50 -22.72
N PHE A 177 -4.71 -4.16 -22.42
CA PHE A 177 -4.38 -5.48 -22.91
C PHE A 177 -3.84 -6.36 -21.80
N ALA A 178 -4.28 -7.61 -21.73
CA ALA A 178 -3.64 -8.64 -20.93
C ALA A 178 -2.73 -9.47 -21.82
N VAL A 179 -1.50 -9.72 -21.38
CA VAL A 179 -0.51 -10.53 -22.09
C VAL A 179 -0.33 -11.85 -21.34
N VAL A 180 -0.50 -12.98 -22.05
CA VAL A 180 -0.52 -14.32 -21.48
C VAL A 180 0.39 -15.26 -22.28
N PRO A 181 1.48 -15.80 -21.69
CA PRO A 181 2.02 -15.41 -20.39
C PRO A 181 2.61 -13.98 -20.45
N GLY A 182 2.58 -13.27 -19.33
CA GLY A 182 3.19 -11.93 -19.24
C GLY A 182 4.72 -11.91 -19.31
N ARG A 183 5.35 -13.10 -19.24
CA ARG A 183 6.78 -13.31 -19.47
C ARG A 183 6.96 -14.56 -20.33
N LEU A 184 7.65 -14.43 -21.45
CA LEU A 184 8.00 -15.55 -22.30
C LEU A 184 9.31 -16.17 -21.84
N MET A 185 9.29 -17.44 -21.45
CA MET A 185 10.49 -18.20 -21.07
C MET A 185 10.77 -19.26 -22.12
N LEU A 186 11.89 -19.11 -22.83
CA LEU A 186 12.30 -20.04 -23.90
C LEU A 186 13.15 -21.21 -23.38
N GLY A 187 13.65 -21.14 -22.14
CA GLY A 187 14.53 -22.15 -21.57
C GLY A 187 15.92 -22.17 -22.23
N PRO A 188 16.65 -23.30 -22.11
CA PRO A 188 17.94 -23.48 -22.77
C PRO A 188 17.79 -23.56 -24.29
N ILE A 189 18.54 -22.72 -25.02
CA ILE A 189 18.51 -22.66 -26.48
C ILE A 189 19.92 -22.99 -27.04
N PRO A 190 20.05 -23.86 -28.06
CA PRO A 190 21.33 -24.09 -28.72
C PRO A 190 21.85 -22.85 -29.47
N GLU A 191 23.16 -22.58 -29.41
CA GLU A 191 23.80 -21.42 -30.06
C GLU A 191 23.46 -21.29 -31.55
N ASN A 192 23.33 -22.42 -32.26
CA ASN A 192 23.07 -22.47 -33.69
C ASN A 192 21.60 -22.78 -34.04
N GLY A 193 20.75 -23.03 -33.04
CA GLY A 193 19.36 -23.45 -33.26
C GLY A 193 18.36 -22.30 -33.29
N GLY A 194 18.67 -21.20 -32.60
CA GLY A 194 17.68 -20.18 -32.30
C GLY A 194 16.58 -20.69 -31.34
N GLY A 195 15.77 -19.78 -30.84
CA GLY A 195 14.68 -20.11 -29.92
C GLY A 195 13.42 -19.38 -30.29
N GLU A 196 12.25 -20.00 -30.11
CA GLU A 196 10.97 -19.40 -30.47
C GLU A 196 9.95 -19.62 -29.35
N GLY A 197 9.12 -18.60 -29.13
CA GLY A 197 7.94 -18.74 -28.29
C GLY A 197 6.85 -17.74 -28.66
N LYS A 198 5.71 -17.83 -27.99
CA LYS A 198 4.57 -16.95 -28.24
C LYS A 198 3.92 -16.46 -26.96
N VAL A 199 3.36 -15.27 -27.03
CA VAL A 199 2.43 -14.73 -26.04
C VAL A 199 1.13 -14.35 -26.73
N GLU A 200 0.03 -14.48 -26.00
CA GLU A 200 -1.30 -14.07 -26.43
C GLU A 200 -1.62 -12.72 -25.80
N ILE A 201 -2.06 -11.79 -26.61
CA ILE A 201 -2.52 -10.48 -26.21
C ILE A 201 -4.03 -10.50 -26.39
N VAL A 202 -4.75 -10.27 -25.31
CA VAL A 202 -6.21 -10.18 -25.31
C VAL A 202 -6.63 -8.80 -24.84
N ARG A 203 -7.75 -8.30 -25.35
CA ARG A 203 -8.36 -7.09 -24.81
C ARG A 203 -8.66 -7.30 -23.33
N ALA A 204 -8.28 -6.34 -22.51
CA ALA A 204 -8.62 -6.30 -21.09
C ALA A 204 -9.40 -5.02 -20.80
N GLY A 205 -10.32 -5.07 -19.83
CA GLY A 205 -11.19 -3.96 -19.52
C GLY A 205 -12.21 -3.64 -20.62
N GLY A 206 -12.76 -2.43 -20.60
CA GLY A 206 -13.78 -1.95 -21.54
C GLY A 206 -13.25 -1.23 -22.78
N PHE A 207 -11.95 -1.38 -23.08
CA PHE A 207 -11.29 -0.62 -24.14
C PHE A 207 -11.52 -1.23 -25.53
N GLN A 208 -11.56 -0.37 -26.55
CA GLN A 208 -11.72 -0.77 -27.97
C GLN A 208 -10.40 -0.63 -28.75
N PHE A 209 -9.26 -0.74 -28.06
CA PHE A 209 -7.96 -0.65 -28.71
C PHE A 209 -7.61 -1.92 -29.48
N ARG A 210 -6.78 -1.74 -30.50
CA ARG A 210 -6.20 -2.83 -31.29
C ARG A 210 -4.69 -2.58 -31.44
N PRO A 211 -3.83 -3.57 -31.19
CA PRO A 211 -2.44 -3.51 -31.60
C PRO A 211 -2.36 -3.34 -33.12
N THR A 212 -1.61 -2.34 -33.59
CA THR A 212 -1.51 -2.04 -35.03
C THR A 212 -0.15 -2.36 -35.62
N GLN A 213 0.91 -2.28 -34.83
CA GLN A 213 2.29 -2.51 -35.27
C GLN A 213 3.17 -2.92 -34.09
N LEU A 214 4.28 -3.58 -34.41
CA LEU A 214 5.41 -3.74 -33.48
C LEU A 214 6.33 -2.53 -33.62
N LEU A 215 6.84 -2.05 -32.50
CA LEU A 215 7.84 -0.99 -32.46
C LEU A 215 9.25 -1.59 -32.58
N GLU A 216 10.27 -0.86 -32.11
CA GLU A 216 11.66 -1.32 -32.14
C GLU A 216 11.84 -2.61 -31.36
N LEU A 217 12.45 -3.60 -32.01
CA LEU A 217 12.76 -4.89 -31.40
C LEU A 217 14.20 -4.88 -30.85
N PRO A 218 14.45 -5.60 -29.74
CA PRO A 218 15.81 -5.80 -29.24
C PRO A 218 16.71 -6.47 -30.28
N ALA A 219 18.01 -6.16 -30.22
CA ALA A 219 18.98 -6.75 -31.13
C ALA A 219 18.98 -8.29 -31.02
N GLY A 220 18.98 -8.98 -32.17
CA GLY A 220 18.93 -10.45 -32.25
C GLY A 220 17.55 -11.06 -32.04
N VAL A 221 16.50 -10.24 -31.86
CA VAL A 221 15.11 -10.69 -31.78
C VAL A 221 14.38 -10.36 -33.08
N SER A 222 13.70 -11.35 -33.65
CA SER A 222 12.64 -11.13 -34.63
C SER A 222 11.28 -11.41 -34.00
N ALA A 223 10.24 -10.69 -34.41
CA ALA A 223 8.91 -10.89 -33.88
C ALA A 223 7.84 -10.65 -34.95
N GLU A 224 6.76 -11.42 -34.86
CA GLU A 224 5.61 -11.34 -35.74
C GLU A 224 4.34 -11.22 -34.89
N LEU A 225 3.50 -10.25 -35.22
CA LEU A 225 2.20 -10.05 -34.61
C LEU A 225 1.11 -10.46 -35.61
N SER A 226 0.31 -11.44 -35.23
CA SER A 226 -0.87 -11.87 -36.01
C SER A 226 -2.13 -11.78 -35.16
N SER A 227 -3.30 -11.73 -35.79
CA SER A 227 -4.58 -11.82 -35.11
C SER A 227 -5.34 -13.06 -35.56
N GLU A 228 -6.08 -13.66 -34.65
CA GLU A 228 -6.97 -14.77 -34.93
C GLU A 228 -8.27 -14.65 -34.11
N MET A 229 -9.36 -15.09 -34.71
CA MET A 229 -10.66 -15.15 -34.04
C MET A 229 -10.79 -16.51 -33.33
N ARG A 230 -10.84 -16.50 -32.00
CA ARG A 230 -11.08 -17.69 -31.18
C ARG A 230 -12.34 -17.50 -30.36
N SER A 231 -13.35 -18.34 -30.57
CA SER A 231 -14.63 -18.26 -29.84
C SER A 231 -15.27 -16.87 -29.87
N LEU A 232 -15.26 -16.21 -31.04
CA LEU A 232 -15.76 -14.84 -31.27
C LEU A 232 -14.97 -13.73 -30.56
N VAL A 233 -13.84 -14.06 -29.92
CA VAL A 233 -12.90 -13.10 -29.36
C VAL A 233 -11.70 -12.99 -30.29
N GLU A 234 -11.33 -11.76 -30.63
CA GLU A 234 -10.07 -11.50 -31.33
C GLU A 234 -8.92 -11.64 -30.33
N VAL A 235 -8.00 -12.55 -30.63
CA VAL A 235 -6.76 -12.76 -29.87
C VAL A 235 -5.62 -12.39 -30.79
N TRP A 236 -4.70 -11.57 -30.30
CA TRP A 236 -3.46 -11.30 -31.02
C TRP A 236 -2.35 -12.21 -30.50
N VAL A 237 -1.58 -12.80 -31.40
CA VAL A 237 -0.46 -13.67 -31.05
C VAL A 237 0.82 -12.97 -31.45
N LEU A 238 1.65 -12.68 -30.45
CA LEU A 238 3.01 -12.21 -30.67
C LEU A 238 3.94 -13.41 -30.59
N ARG A 239 4.56 -13.76 -31.72
CA ARG A 239 5.57 -14.81 -31.82
C ARG A 239 6.93 -14.15 -31.87
N ALA A 240 7.79 -14.45 -30.91
CA ALA A 240 9.14 -13.90 -30.82
C ALA A 240 10.17 -15.01 -31.05
N ARG A 241 11.23 -14.68 -31.78
CA ARG A 241 12.34 -15.57 -32.13
C ARG A 241 13.68 -14.93 -31.79
N LEU A 242 14.59 -15.74 -31.29
CA LEU A 242 16.01 -15.42 -31.15
C LEU A 242 16.76 -16.02 -32.32
N GLU A 243 17.34 -15.16 -33.16
CA GLU A 243 18.00 -15.57 -34.40
C GLU A 243 19.44 -16.04 -34.12
N PRO A 244 19.86 -17.22 -34.62
CA PRO A 244 21.24 -17.67 -34.49
C PRO A 244 22.19 -16.83 -35.38
N PRO A 245 23.49 -16.75 -35.02
CA PRO A 245 24.12 -17.39 -33.87
C PRO A 245 23.86 -16.62 -32.56
N LEU A 246 23.56 -17.36 -31.49
CA LEU A 246 23.32 -16.79 -30.17
C LEU A 246 24.59 -16.78 -29.33
N ALA A 247 24.81 -15.68 -28.59
CA ALA A 247 25.87 -15.61 -27.59
C ALA A 247 25.58 -16.56 -26.42
N ARG A 248 26.62 -17.18 -25.88
CA ARG A 248 26.50 -18.01 -24.66
C ARG A 248 26.16 -17.14 -23.46
N GLY A 249 25.23 -17.63 -22.64
CA GLY A 249 24.85 -17.01 -21.37
C GLY A 249 23.36 -16.69 -21.30
N PRO A 250 22.91 -16.06 -20.20
CA PRO A 250 21.54 -15.61 -20.07
C PRO A 250 21.25 -14.46 -21.04
N PHE A 251 20.05 -14.47 -21.60
CA PHE A 251 19.51 -13.38 -22.41
C PHE A 251 18.16 -12.95 -21.84
N GLU A 252 17.99 -11.64 -21.61
CA GLU A 252 16.74 -11.03 -21.17
C GLU A 252 16.50 -9.75 -21.98
N ALA A 253 15.29 -9.58 -22.49
CA ALA A 253 14.89 -8.41 -23.25
C ALA A 253 13.40 -8.10 -23.02
N THR A 254 13.00 -6.84 -23.25
CA THR A 254 11.60 -6.39 -23.20
C THR A 254 11.15 -6.01 -24.61
N LEU A 255 9.95 -6.45 -24.97
CA LEU A 255 9.28 -6.21 -26.25
C LEU A 255 8.15 -5.21 -26.07
#